data_AF-A0A0G1B1B0-F1
#
_entry.id   AF-A0A0G1B1B0-F1
#
_cell.length_a   1.000
_cell.length_b   1.000
_cell.length_c   1.000
_cell.angle_alpha   90.00
_cell.angle_beta   90.00
_cell.angle_gamma   90.00
#
_symmetry.space_group_name_H-M   'P 1'
#
loop_
_entity.id
_entity.type
_entity.pdbx_description
1 polymer ?
#
loop_
_entity_poly.entity_id
_entity_poly.type
_entity_poly.pdbx_seq_one_letter_code
_entity_poly.pdbx_strand_id
1 'polypeptide(L)'
;LSDVANTPRTIAAGSFRTFELRGDVSGSVTTGSSVSTMLMGDAFYEQPNGTEMQAAATVDAWTTHDDFIWSDRSATGHGVGTADWTNGYLVSGLPSTNMSTVTISY
;
A
#
# COMPACT_ATOMS: atom_id res chain seq x y z
N LEU A 1 5.06 -8.15 -9.98
CA LEU A 1 3.63 -7.84 -10.18
C LEU A 1 3.47 -7.17 -11.53
N SER A 2 2.71 -7.74 -12.48
CA SER A 2 2.16 -6.95 -13.58
C SER A 2 0.87 -6.33 -13.04
N ASP A 3 1.03 -5.28 -12.23
CA ASP A 3 -0.08 -4.45 -11.82
C ASP A 3 -0.24 -3.36 -12.86
N VAL A 4 -1.45 -3.24 -13.40
CA VAL A 4 -1.79 -2.07 -14.20
C VAL A 4 -2.11 -0.99 -13.17
N ALA A 5 -1.30 0.07 -13.16
CA ALA A 5 -1.56 1.24 -12.33
C ALA A 5 -3.06 1.64 -12.47
N ASN A 6 -3.68 2.02 -11.35
CA ASN A 6 -5.09 2.45 -11.25
C ASN A 6 -6.16 1.36 -11.37
N THR A 7 -5.84 0.06 -11.29
CA THR A 7 -6.86 -0.99 -11.13
C THR A 7 -6.81 -1.60 -9.74
N PRO A 8 -7.78 -1.31 -8.85
CA PRO A 8 -7.79 -1.90 -7.52
C PRO A 8 -7.95 -3.41 -7.54
N ARG A 9 -7.29 -4.09 -6.60
CA ARG A 9 -7.46 -5.52 -6.37
C ARG A 9 -8.58 -5.77 -5.36
N THR A 10 -9.64 -6.46 -5.79
CA THR A 10 -10.73 -6.86 -4.90
C THR A 10 -10.37 -8.13 -4.14
N ILE A 11 -10.46 -8.06 -2.81
CA ILE A 11 -10.42 -9.22 -1.92
C ILE A 11 -11.84 -9.47 -1.41
N ALA A 12 -12.33 -10.71 -1.54
CA ALA A 12 -13.66 -11.07 -1.05
C ALA A 12 -13.68 -11.07 0.49
N ALA A 13 -14.84 -10.73 1.07
CA ALA A 13 -15.02 -10.73 2.51
C ALA A 13 -14.65 -12.10 3.12
N GLY A 14 -13.90 -12.08 4.22
CA GLY A 14 -13.43 -13.30 4.90
C GLY A 14 -12.33 -14.08 4.16
N SER A 15 -11.85 -13.59 3.02
CA SER A 15 -10.74 -14.19 2.28
C SER A 15 -9.44 -13.45 2.55
N PHE A 16 -8.33 -14.16 2.38
CA PHE A 16 -6.98 -13.59 2.48
C PHE A 16 -6.30 -13.63 1.11
N ARG A 17 -5.42 -12.66 0.86
CA ARG A 17 -4.50 -12.69 -0.28
C ARG A 17 -3.10 -12.35 0.17
N THR A 18 -2.16 -13.15 -0.35
CA THR A 18 -0.73 -12.93 -0.16
C THR A 18 -0.21 -12.16 -1.37
N PHE A 19 0.50 -11.06 -1.09
CA PHE A 19 1.22 -10.31 -2.10
C PHE A 19 2.71 -10.64 -1.99
N GLU A 20 3.37 -10.78 -3.14
CA GLU A 20 4.79 -11.08 -3.21
C GLU A 20 5.51 -10.04 -4.07
N LEU A 21 6.55 -9.43 -3.49
CA LEU A 21 7.47 -8.58 -4.22
C LEU A 21 8.53 -9.46 -4.88
N ARG A 22 8.55 -9.45 -6.21
CA ARG A 22 9.55 -10.14 -7.04
C ARG A 22 10.26 -9.11 -7.91
N GLY A 23 11.57 -9.24 -8.02
CA GLY A 23 12.40 -8.45 -8.92
C GLY A 23 13.70 -9.18 -9.24
N ASP A 24 14.26 -8.91 -10.40
CA ASP A 24 15.56 -9.44 -10.82
C ASP A 24 16.65 -8.40 -10.53
N VAL A 25 17.70 -8.82 -9.84
CA VAL A 25 18.90 -7.98 -9.65
C VAL A 25 19.85 -8.26 -10.81
N SER A 26 20.19 -7.24 -11.59
CA SER A 26 21.11 -7.33 -12.72
C SER A 26 22.26 -6.32 -12.58
N GLY A 27 23.33 -6.52 -13.33
CA GLY A 27 24.55 -5.71 -13.26
C GLY A 27 25.65 -6.34 -12.40
N SER A 28 26.68 -5.56 -12.09
CA SER A 28 27.83 -6.01 -11.28
C SER A 28 27.47 -6.06 -9.80
N VAL A 29 26.93 -7.19 -9.35
CA VAL A 29 26.71 -7.49 -7.93
C VAL A 29 28.02 -8.04 -7.34
N THR A 30 28.58 -7.37 -6.35
CA THR A 30 29.82 -7.78 -5.68
C THR A 30 29.54 -8.25 -4.25
N THR A 31 30.45 -9.03 -3.67
CA THR A 31 30.37 -9.49 -2.28
C THR A 31 30.14 -8.30 -1.34
N GLY A 32 29.12 -8.42 -0.48
CA GLY A 32 28.68 -7.38 0.44
C GLY A 32 27.52 -6.52 -0.10
N SER A 33 27.07 -6.76 -1.33
CA SER A 33 25.85 -6.13 -1.85
C SER A 33 24.61 -6.66 -1.14
N SER A 34 23.63 -5.80 -0.90
CA SER A 34 22.35 -6.23 -0.33
C SER A 34 21.18 -5.40 -0.86
N VAL A 35 19.99 -6.00 -0.81
CA VAL A 35 18.71 -5.35 -1.07
C VAL A 35 17.85 -5.54 0.17
N SER A 36 17.36 -4.43 0.72
CA SER A 36 16.46 -4.40 1.86
C SER A 36 15.12 -3.84 1.45
N THR A 37 14.04 -4.55 1.77
CA THR A 37 12.67 -4.14 1.46
C THR A 37 11.79 -4.25 2.70
N MET A 38 10.81 -3.37 2.78
CA MET A 38 9.78 -3.38 3.82
C MET A 38 8.54 -2.66 3.28
N LEU A 39 7.39 -3.04 3.83
CA LEU A 39 6.16 -2.30 3.64
C LEU A 39 6.09 -1.21 4.73
N MET A 40 6.01 0.06 4.30
CA MET A 40 5.71 1.18 5.18
C MET A 40 4.24 1.15 5.59
N GLY A 41 3.90 1.79 6.69
CA GLY A 41 2.52 2.01 7.06
C GLY A 41 2.29 3.45 7.51
N ASP A 42 1.03 3.84 7.51
CA ASP A 42 0.65 5.24 7.73
C ASP A 42 0.44 5.53 9.22
N ALA A 43 0.84 6.73 9.66
CA ALA A 43 0.78 7.16 11.06
C ALA A 43 -0.39 8.11 11.38
N PHE A 44 -1.18 8.50 10.38
CA PHE A 44 -2.29 9.45 10.53
C PHE A 44 -3.44 9.10 9.59
N TYR A 45 -4.69 9.27 10.04
CA TYR A 45 -5.89 8.85 9.30
C TYR A 45 -6.53 9.97 8.46
N GLU A 46 -6.38 11.24 8.84
CA GLU A 46 -7.09 12.33 8.16
C GLU A 46 -6.35 12.75 6.89
N GLN A 47 -7.03 12.70 5.76
CA GLN A 47 -6.53 13.11 4.46
C GLN A 47 -6.20 14.63 4.45
N PRO A 48 -5.45 15.16 3.45
CA PRO A 48 -4.95 16.54 3.44
C PRO A 48 -6.00 17.65 3.67
N ASN A 49 -7.27 17.36 3.44
CA ASN A 49 -8.40 18.28 3.59
C ASN A 49 -9.23 18.06 4.87
N GLY A 50 -8.73 17.27 5.83
CA GLY A 50 -9.41 16.99 7.09
C GLY A 50 -10.60 16.04 6.97
N THR A 51 -10.66 15.23 5.90
CA THR A 51 -11.67 14.18 5.74
C THR A 51 -11.05 12.80 5.93
N GLU A 52 -11.85 11.83 6.37
CA GLU A 52 -11.38 10.47 6.67
C GLU A 52 -11.27 9.59 5.41
N MET A 53 -12.16 9.82 4.44
CA MET A 53 -12.26 9.06 3.19
C MET A 53 -12.41 9.98 1.98
N GLN A 54 -11.78 9.58 0.88
CA GLN A 54 -11.64 10.36 -0.36
C GLN A 54 -11.70 9.45 -1.59
N ALA A 55 -11.63 10.05 -2.78
CA ALA A 55 -11.28 9.29 -4.00
C ALA A 55 -9.83 8.79 -3.90
N ALA A 56 -9.55 7.62 -4.50
CA ALA A 56 -8.24 6.97 -4.40
C ALA A 56 -7.08 7.88 -4.82
N ALA A 57 -7.25 8.62 -5.92
CA ALA A 57 -6.23 9.53 -6.45
C ALA A 57 -5.97 10.74 -5.52
N THR A 58 -6.91 11.10 -4.65
CA THR A 58 -6.71 12.18 -3.68
C THR A 58 -5.95 11.68 -2.45
N VAL A 59 -6.17 10.42 -2.04
CA VAL A 59 -5.35 9.75 -1.02
C VAL A 59 -3.90 9.64 -1.51
N ASP A 60 -3.71 9.17 -2.74
CA ASP A 60 -2.40 9.01 -3.42
C ASP A 60 -1.64 10.33 -3.63
N ALA A 61 -2.31 11.48 -3.51
CA ALA A 61 -1.66 12.78 -3.66
C ALA A 61 -1.02 13.29 -2.35
N TRP A 62 -1.21 12.59 -1.23
CA TRP A 62 -0.79 13.07 0.08
C TRP A 62 0.70 12.85 0.36
N THR A 63 1.43 12.02 -0.36
CA THR A 63 2.91 11.82 -0.32
C THR A 63 3.56 11.46 1.03
N THR A 64 2.87 11.64 2.15
CA THR A 64 3.36 11.35 3.50
C THR A 64 2.63 10.20 4.16
N HIS A 65 1.41 9.92 3.71
CA HIS A 65 0.49 8.95 4.31
C HIS A 65 -0.37 8.25 3.24
N ASP A 66 0.30 7.87 2.15
CA ASP A 66 -0.22 7.18 0.96
C ASP A 66 0.50 5.84 0.72
N ASP A 67 1.13 5.28 1.76
CA ASP A 67 1.94 4.05 1.65
C ASP A 67 1.10 2.82 1.28
N PHE A 68 -0.17 2.79 1.74
CA PHE A 68 -1.11 1.72 1.43
C PHE A 68 -2.54 2.22 1.30
N ILE A 69 -3.06 2.31 0.07
CA ILE A 69 -4.42 2.79 -0.20
C ILE A 69 -5.39 1.60 -0.25
N TRP A 70 -6.48 1.67 0.50
CA TRP A 70 -7.51 0.63 0.50
C TRP A 70 -8.92 1.21 0.69
N SER A 71 -9.91 0.34 0.49
CA SER A 71 -11.32 0.66 0.69
C SER A 71 -12.04 -0.59 1.19
N ASP A 72 -12.99 -0.40 2.10
CA ASP A 72 -13.94 -1.43 2.52
C ASP A 72 -15.10 -1.62 1.51
N ARG A 73 -15.11 -0.84 0.43
CA ARG A 73 -16.14 -0.78 -0.61
C ARG A 73 -17.52 -0.40 -0.08
N SER A 74 -17.57 0.45 0.94
CA SER A 74 -18.81 0.92 1.56
C SER A 74 -19.64 1.87 0.67
N ALA A 75 -19.05 2.52 -0.34
CA ALA A 75 -19.80 3.40 -1.22
C ALA A 75 -20.75 2.63 -2.16
N THR A 76 -21.96 3.16 -2.35
CA THR A 76 -22.87 2.67 -3.38
C THR A 76 -22.26 2.95 -4.77
N GLY A 77 -22.13 1.90 -5.60
CA GLY A 77 -21.49 2.04 -6.91
C GLY A 77 -19.97 2.18 -6.86
N HIS A 78 -19.33 1.72 -5.78
CA HIS A 78 -17.89 1.73 -5.51
C HIS A 78 -17.00 1.72 -6.76
N GLY A 79 -16.05 2.65 -6.81
CA GLY A 79 -15.00 2.73 -7.81
C GLY A 79 -13.87 3.67 -7.37
N VAL A 80 -12.82 3.83 -8.17
CA VAL A 80 -11.66 4.66 -7.77
C VAL A 80 -11.98 6.13 -7.49
N GLY A 81 -13.12 6.63 -7.99
CA GLY A 81 -13.59 8.01 -7.77
C GLY A 81 -14.59 8.18 -6.62
N THR A 82 -15.00 7.11 -5.94
CA THR A 82 -15.93 7.22 -4.81
C THR A 82 -15.22 7.64 -3.53
N ALA A 83 -15.92 8.29 -2.60
CA ALA A 83 -15.36 8.77 -1.34
C ALA A 83 -15.37 7.70 -0.24
N ASP A 84 -14.74 6.55 -0.53
CA ASP A 84 -14.61 5.41 0.38
C ASP A 84 -13.20 4.79 0.36
N TRP A 85 -12.21 5.53 -0.17
CA TRP A 85 -10.81 5.16 -0.08
C TRP A 85 -10.13 5.89 1.08
N THR A 86 -9.23 5.19 1.73
CA THR A 86 -8.40 5.72 2.81
C THR A 86 -7.01 5.09 2.77
N ASN A 87 -6.12 5.51 3.67
CA ASN A 87 -4.76 4.99 3.77
C ASN A 87 -4.68 3.78 4.71
N GLY A 88 -3.46 3.29 4.94
CA GLY A 88 -3.17 2.09 5.70
C GLY A 88 -3.25 2.27 7.21
N TYR A 89 -3.63 3.45 7.70
CA TYR A 89 -3.69 3.72 9.13
C TYR A 89 -4.67 2.76 9.82
N LEU A 90 -4.20 2.09 10.87
CA LEU A 90 -4.93 1.07 11.64
C LEU A 90 -5.40 -0.16 10.85
N VAL A 91 -4.85 -0.40 9.65
CA VAL A 91 -5.03 -1.68 8.97
C VAL A 91 -4.46 -2.79 9.87
N SER A 92 -5.31 -3.75 10.24
CA SER A 92 -4.91 -4.84 11.11
C SER A 92 -3.72 -5.61 10.52
N GLY A 93 -2.61 -5.65 11.28
CA GLY A 93 -1.37 -6.30 10.85
C GLY A 93 -0.38 -5.39 10.11
N LEU A 94 -0.74 -4.12 9.85
CA LEU A 94 0.15 -3.09 9.30
C LEU A 94 0.55 -2.11 10.42
N PRO A 95 1.82 -2.05 10.84
CA PRO A 95 2.29 -1.06 11.81
C PRO A 95 2.23 0.36 11.27
N SER A 96 2.07 1.36 12.14
CA SER A 96 2.07 2.79 11.77
C SER A 96 3.44 3.36 11.36
N THR A 97 4.43 2.50 11.18
CA THR A 97 5.80 2.87 10.82
C THR A 97 6.23 1.99 9.66
N ASN A 98 6.66 0.77 9.94
CA ASN A 98 7.01 -0.20 8.93
C ASN A 98 6.92 -1.62 9.47
N MET A 99 6.68 -2.56 8.56
CA MET A 99 6.89 -3.97 8.83
C MET A 99 8.38 -4.28 8.99
N SER A 100 8.70 -5.47 9.53
CA SER A 100 10.08 -5.95 9.60
C SER A 100 10.75 -5.94 8.22
N THR A 101 11.95 -5.39 8.16
CA THR A 101 12.76 -5.36 6.94
C THR A 101 13.20 -6.77 6.55
N VAL A 102 13.04 -7.11 5.28
CA VAL A 102 13.61 -8.29 4.67
C VAL A 102 14.84 -7.87 3.88
N THR A 103 15.99 -8.45 4.23
CA THR A 103 17.27 -8.19 3.56
C THR A 103 17.77 -9.44 2.86
N ILE A 104 18.14 -9.30 1.59
CA ILE A 104 18.80 -10.33 0.79
C ILE A 104 20.21 -9.82 0.49
N SER A 105 21.24 -10.63 0.74
CA SER A 105 22.65 -10.26 0.55
C SER A 105 23.35 -11.23 -0.40
N TYR A 106 24.40 -10.73 -1.08
CA TYR A 106 25.28 -11.48 -1.99
C TYR A 106 26.74 -11.44 -1.51
#